data_AF-U7QSY8-F1
#
_entry.id   AF-U7QSY8-F1
#
_cell.length_a   1.000
_cell.length_b   1.000
_cell.length_c   1.000
_cell.angle_alpha   90.00
_cell.angle_beta   90.00
_cell.angle_gamma   90.00
#
_symmetry.space_group_name_H-M   'P 1'
#
loop_
_entity.id
_entity.type
_entity.pdbx_description
1 polymer ?
#
loop_
_entity_poly.entity_id
_entity_poly.type
_entity_poly.pdbx_seq_one_letter_code
_entity_poly.pdbx_strand_id
1 'polypeptide(L)'
;MSQLNGMTDHGLSEPVHQSSPIETAEFLAEIEATPPEYRSNLLKMMRLFRESVTPNLTVSPKTKPQPKPTKTLVSDRLVQEIQNTSENSSELQEVMLYTDGACQGNPGPGGYGIVLIRGDHREELSGGFQFTTNNRMEMMAAIVGLEVLEKKSKVTLYSDSKYVVDAIEKGWAERWQTNGWKRNKKELAMNPDLWEQLLKLCSQHQVKFVWVKGHAGNRENECCDRLAVQACQQQNLLQDLGYENPEMQQISLF
;
A
#
# COMPACT_ATOMS: atom_id res chain seq x y z
N MET A 1 -26.94 60.19 36.18
CA MET A 1 -27.00 60.05 34.70
C MET A 1 -25.58 60.10 34.15
N SER A 2 -25.32 59.30 33.11
CA SER A 2 -24.17 59.26 32.19
C SER A 2 -22.78 58.75 32.65
N GLN A 3 -22.46 57.56 32.14
CA GLN A 3 -21.30 57.21 31.28
C GLN A 3 -19.91 56.81 31.85
N LEU A 4 -19.44 55.67 31.27
CA LEU A 4 -18.10 55.26 30.78
C LEU A 4 -17.16 54.38 31.65
N ASN A 5 -16.94 53.17 31.09
CA ASN A 5 -15.68 52.45 30.80
C ASN A 5 -14.96 51.50 31.79
N GLY A 6 -14.53 50.36 31.22
CA GLY A 6 -13.54 49.36 31.69
C GLY A 6 -14.14 47.94 31.68
N MET A 7 -14.06 47.06 30.67
CA MET A 7 -12.96 46.56 29.81
C MET A 7 -11.96 45.64 30.52
N THR A 8 -12.12 44.31 30.35
CA THR A 8 -11.11 43.22 30.16
C THR A 8 -11.80 41.86 30.35
N ASP A 9 -11.38 40.72 29.85
CA ASP A 9 -10.72 40.22 28.63
C ASP A 9 -10.72 38.66 28.80
N HIS A 10 -10.53 37.94 27.69
CA HIS A 10 -10.12 36.54 27.56
C HIS A 10 -11.20 35.46 27.55
N GLY A 11 -11.81 35.33 26.36
CA GLY A 11 -12.18 34.02 25.83
C GLY A 11 -10.92 33.24 25.43
N LEU A 12 -10.80 32.00 25.92
CA LEU A 12 -9.88 31.00 25.40
C LEU A 12 -10.67 30.16 24.39
N SER A 13 -10.49 30.45 23.10
CA SER A 13 -10.86 29.54 22.02
C SER A 13 -9.83 28.42 21.94
N GLU A 14 -10.29 27.17 22.02
CA GLU A 14 -9.47 25.99 21.81
C GLU A 14 -8.82 25.98 20.41
N PRO A 15 -7.58 25.49 20.26
CA PRO A 15 -6.98 25.29 18.96
C PRO A 15 -7.62 24.06 18.28
N VAL A 16 -8.20 24.29 17.10
CA VAL A 16 -8.59 23.24 16.15
C VAL A 16 -7.33 22.51 15.70
N HIS A 17 -7.12 21.30 16.19
CA HIS A 17 -6.13 20.36 15.66
C HIS A 17 -6.64 19.82 14.32
N GLN A 18 -5.96 20.18 13.23
CA GLN A 18 -6.00 19.41 11.98
C GLN A 18 -5.18 18.14 12.20
N SER A 19 -5.86 17.02 12.45
CA SER A 19 -5.27 15.68 12.47
C SER A 19 -4.97 15.21 11.04
N SER A 20 -3.74 14.79 10.81
CA SER A 20 -3.30 14.07 9.61
C SER A 20 -4.10 12.77 9.42
N PRO A 21 -4.28 12.25 8.19
CA PRO A 21 -5.22 11.17 7.89
C PRO A 21 -4.89 9.78 8.49
N ILE A 22 -3.76 9.63 9.20
CA ILE A 22 -3.20 8.33 9.56
C ILE A 22 -3.69 7.82 10.94
N GLU A 23 -4.42 8.65 11.70
CA GLU A 23 -4.81 8.31 13.08
C GLU A 23 -6.34 8.35 13.27
N THR A 24 -7.08 7.65 12.42
CA THR A 24 -8.48 7.35 12.75
C THR A 24 -8.54 6.10 13.64
N ALA A 25 -9.44 6.11 14.64
CA ALA A 25 -9.70 4.95 15.50
C ALA A 25 -10.10 3.69 14.71
N GLU A 26 -10.61 3.87 13.48
CA GLU A 26 -10.93 2.80 12.54
C GLU A 26 -9.69 2.06 12.02
N PHE A 27 -8.61 2.77 11.71
CA PHE A 27 -7.37 2.15 11.22
C PHE A 27 -6.64 1.38 12.33
N LEU A 28 -6.65 1.90 13.56
CA LEU A 28 -6.11 1.20 14.73
C LEU A 28 -6.90 -0.07 15.06
N ALA A 29 -8.23 -0.05 14.87
CA ALA A 29 -9.07 -1.23 15.03
C ALA A 29 -8.79 -2.30 13.97
N GLU A 30 -8.43 -1.90 12.74
CA GLU A 30 -8.03 -2.83 11.67
C GLU A 30 -6.67 -3.48 11.96
N ILE A 31 -5.71 -2.73 12.52
CA ILE A 31 -4.42 -3.26 13.02
C ILE A 31 -4.63 -4.24 14.18
N GLU A 32 -5.58 -3.98 15.08
CA GLU A 32 -5.90 -4.88 16.20
C GLU A 32 -6.66 -6.13 15.76
N ALA A 33 -7.45 -6.05 14.69
CA ALA A 33 -8.13 -7.18 14.08
C ALA A 33 -7.21 -8.04 13.20
N THR A 34 -6.00 -7.56 12.88
CA THR A 34 -4.99 -8.30 12.15
C THR A 34 -4.33 -9.34 13.08
N PRO A 35 -4.15 -10.60 12.65
CA PRO A 35 -3.54 -11.62 13.50
C PRO A 35 -2.16 -11.16 14.03
N PRO A 36 -1.84 -11.39 15.32
CA PRO A 36 -0.66 -10.81 16.00
C PRO A 36 0.68 -11.00 15.27
N GLU A 37 0.82 -12.08 14.52
CA GLU A 37 1.99 -12.45 13.72
C GLU A 37 2.20 -11.55 12.47
N TYR A 38 1.15 -10.96 11.91
CA TYR A 38 1.22 -10.00 10.79
C TYR A 38 1.27 -8.55 11.29
N ARG A 39 0.77 -8.30 12.50
CA ARG A 39 0.82 -6.99 13.17
C ARG A 39 2.25 -6.46 13.35
N SER A 40 3.21 -7.34 13.61
CA SER A 40 4.64 -6.98 13.72
C SER A 40 5.22 -6.46 12.39
N ASN A 41 4.86 -7.10 11.26
CA ASN A 41 5.36 -6.69 9.94
C ASN A 41 4.70 -5.39 9.48
N LEU A 42 3.39 -5.24 9.71
CA LEU A 42 2.66 -4.01 9.40
C LEU A 42 3.18 -2.83 10.22
N LEU A 43 3.35 -3.00 11.54
CA LEU A 43 3.92 -1.96 12.42
C LEU A 43 5.37 -1.62 12.08
N LYS A 44 6.18 -2.60 11.68
CA LYS A 44 7.58 -2.40 11.27
C LYS A 44 7.66 -1.70 9.91
N MET A 45 6.80 -2.05 8.96
CA MET A 45 6.68 -1.39 7.66
C MET A 45 6.22 0.06 7.82
N MET A 46 5.19 0.31 8.64
CA MET A 46 4.75 1.66 8.98
C MET A 46 5.85 2.49 9.67
N ARG A 47 6.65 1.86 10.54
CA ARG A 47 7.78 2.53 11.20
C ARG A 47 8.88 2.91 10.21
N LEU A 48 9.25 2.01 9.29
CA LEU A 48 10.24 2.28 8.25
C LEU A 48 9.79 3.38 7.28
N PHE A 49 8.49 3.40 6.95
CA PHE A 49 7.87 4.46 6.15
C PHE A 49 7.88 5.82 6.87
N ARG A 50 7.68 5.84 8.19
CA ARG A 50 7.76 7.05 9.02
C ARG A 50 9.18 7.61 9.11
N GLU A 51 10.20 6.74 9.10
CA GLU A 51 11.61 7.12 9.23
C GLU A 51 12.22 7.61 7.89
N SER A 52 11.64 7.23 6.74
CA SER A 52 12.08 7.69 5.40
C SER A 52 11.51 9.05 4.97
N VAL A 53 10.45 9.54 5.65
CA VAL A 53 9.84 10.85 5.40
C VAL A 53 10.22 11.83 6.52
N THR A 54 11.47 12.28 6.53
CA THR A 54 11.84 13.50 7.28
C THR A 54 12.18 14.63 6.30
N PRO A 55 11.34 15.68 6.19
CA PRO A 55 11.73 16.87 5.44
C PRO A 55 12.67 17.72 6.30
N ASN A 56 13.91 17.90 5.86
CA ASN A 56 14.75 19.02 6.30
C ASN A 56 14.07 20.34 5.93
N LEU A 57 13.42 21.00 6.90
CA LEU A 57 12.87 22.33 6.75
C LEU A 57 13.77 23.35 7.48
N THR A 58 14.70 23.94 6.74
CA THR A 58 15.24 25.26 7.07
C THR A 58 14.50 26.31 6.24
N VAL A 59 13.64 27.10 6.88
CA VAL A 59 13.07 28.33 6.29
C VAL A 59 13.31 29.48 7.25
N SER A 60 14.06 30.48 6.78
CA SER A 60 14.17 31.81 7.42
C SER A 60 13.04 32.74 6.96
N PRO A 61 12.63 33.73 7.77
CA PRO A 61 11.35 34.41 7.59
C PRO A 61 11.47 35.68 6.73
N LYS A 62 10.49 35.91 5.87
CA LYS A 62 10.14 37.26 5.40
C LYS A 62 8.62 37.48 5.44
N THR A 63 8.26 38.62 6.01
CA THR A 63 6.93 39.07 6.41
C THR A 63 6.18 39.92 5.37
N LYS A 64 4.83 39.78 5.40
CA LYS A 64 3.72 40.75 5.12
C LYS A 64 3.41 41.14 3.65
N PRO A 65 2.19 41.66 3.33
CA PRO A 65 0.99 41.94 4.17
C PRO A 65 -0.34 41.34 3.65
N GLN A 66 -1.38 41.33 4.52
CA GLN A 66 -2.76 40.93 4.18
C GLN A 66 -3.58 42.03 3.49
N PRO A 67 -4.59 41.68 2.65
CA PRO A 67 -5.62 42.63 2.21
C PRO A 67 -6.90 42.56 3.08
N LYS A 68 -7.59 43.72 3.15
CA LYS A 68 -8.82 44.02 3.90
C LYS A 68 -10.08 43.38 3.27
N PRO A 69 -11.20 43.24 4.01
CA PRO A 69 -12.39 42.56 3.52
C PRO A 69 -13.24 43.49 2.64
N THR A 70 -13.48 43.07 1.40
CA THR A 70 -14.46 43.72 0.51
C THR A 70 -15.59 42.73 0.25
N LYS A 71 -16.83 43.15 0.49
CA LYS A 71 -18.04 42.40 0.12
C LYS A 71 -18.07 42.26 -1.40
N THR A 72 -17.93 41.05 -1.92
CA THR A 72 -18.07 40.75 -3.34
C THR A 72 -19.26 39.83 -3.53
N LEU A 73 -20.21 40.27 -4.37
CA LEU A 73 -21.27 39.43 -4.93
C LEU A 73 -20.62 38.21 -5.58
N VAL A 74 -20.92 37.02 -5.05
CA VAL A 74 -20.48 35.75 -5.63
C VAL A 74 -21.03 35.71 -7.04
N SER A 75 -20.16 35.84 -8.05
CA SER A 75 -20.58 35.73 -9.45
C SER A 75 -20.96 34.28 -9.72
N ASP A 76 -21.97 34.08 -10.56
CA ASP A 76 -22.45 32.75 -10.94
C ASP A 76 -21.33 31.83 -11.50
N ARG A 77 -20.22 32.42 -11.96
CA ARG A 77 -19.00 31.69 -12.34
C ARG A 77 -18.33 30.96 -11.17
N LEU A 78 -18.31 31.54 -9.97
CA LEU A 78 -17.71 30.89 -8.80
C LEU A 78 -18.60 29.75 -8.28
N VAL A 79 -19.93 29.90 -8.40
CA VAL A 79 -20.90 28.84 -8.09
C VAL A 79 -20.78 27.69 -9.09
N GLN A 80 -20.58 28.00 -10.39
CA GLN A 80 -20.35 26.99 -11.42
C GLN A 80 -18.99 26.28 -11.29
N GLU A 81 -17.92 26.97 -10.86
CA GLU A 81 -16.64 26.32 -10.55
C GLU A 81 -16.76 25.39 -9.33
N ILE A 82 -17.49 25.79 -8.28
CA ILE A 82 -17.73 24.95 -7.10
C ILE A 82 -18.59 23.72 -7.48
N GLN A 83 -19.62 23.90 -8.32
CA GLN A 83 -20.47 22.81 -8.81
C GLN A 83 -19.70 21.84 -9.71
N ASN A 84 -18.85 22.33 -10.62
CA ASN A 84 -18.01 21.47 -11.47
C ASN A 84 -16.90 20.75 -10.72
N THR A 85 -16.40 21.29 -9.60
CA THR A 85 -15.45 20.56 -8.73
C THR A 85 -16.11 19.44 -7.92
N SER A 86 -17.42 19.51 -7.71
CA SER A 86 -18.16 18.50 -6.93
C SER A 86 -18.62 17.28 -7.73
N GLU A 87 -18.59 17.34 -9.06
CA GLU A 87 -19.02 16.23 -9.93
C GLU A 87 -17.88 15.31 -10.40
N ASN A 88 -16.60 15.63 -10.11
CA ASN A 88 -15.46 14.84 -10.58
C ASN A 88 -14.77 13.98 -9.50
N SER A 89 -15.45 13.69 -8.39
CA SER A 89 -14.87 12.95 -7.25
C SER A 89 -15.24 11.47 -7.19
N SER A 90 -15.66 10.85 -8.31
CA SER A 90 -16.07 9.43 -8.33
C SER A 90 -15.13 8.49 -9.09
N GLU A 91 -14.10 8.99 -9.76
CA GLU A 91 -13.14 8.13 -10.45
C GLU A 91 -12.11 7.59 -9.47
N LEU A 92 -11.97 6.26 -9.44
CA LEU A 92 -10.94 5.59 -8.65
C LEU A 92 -9.56 6.05 -9.11
N GLN A 93 -8.65 6.25 -8.16
CA GLN A 93 -7.27 6.57 -8.47
C GLN A 93 -6.65 5.46 -9.32
N GLU A 94 -6.03 5.83 -10.45
CA GLU A 94 -5.27 4.90 -11.27
C GLU A 94 -3.86 4.72 -10.71
N VAL A 95 -3.46 3.47 -10.52
CA VAL A 95 -2.16 3.09 -9.98
C VAL A 95 -1.52 2.05 -10.90
N MET A 96 -0.26 2.25 -11.25
CA MET A 96 0.57 1.23 -11.87
C MET A 96 1.48 0.63 -10.79
N LEU A 97 1.43 -0.69 -10.65
CA LEU A 97 2.33 -1.44 -9.78
C LEU A 97 3.23 -2.31 -10.66
N TYR A 98 4.53 -2.24 -10.48
CA TYR A 98 5.48 -3.19 -11.01
C TYR A 98 6.02 -3.99 -9.84
N THR A 99 6.16 -5.30 -10.02
CA THR A 99 6.51 -6.21 -8.92
C THR A 99 7.43 -7.31 -9.41
N ASP A 100 8.44 -7.63 -8.62
CA ASP A 100 9.34 -8.76 -8.88
C ASP A 100 9.80 -9.40 -7.56
N GLY A 101 10.19 -10.67 -7.62
CA GLY A 101 10.68 -11.45 -6.51
C GLY A 101 11.93 -12.23 -6.89
N ALA A 102 12.92 -12.22 -6.01
CA ALA A 102 14.19 -12.92 -6.20
C ALA A 102 14.50 -13.80 -4.98
N CYS A 103 15.21 -14.91 -5.21
CA CYS A 103 15.69 -15.78 -4.15
C CYS A 103 17.09 -16.30 -4.45
N GLN A 104 18.02 -16.16 -3.50
CA GLN A 104 19.38 -16.68 -3.61
C GLN A 104 19.39 -18.15 -3.17
N GLY A 105 19.23 -19.04 -4.15
CA GLY A 105 18.85 -20.44 -3.89
C GLY A 105 17.33 -20.57 -3.80
N ASN A 106 16.79 -21.77 -4.00
CA ASN A 106 15.33 -21.97 -3.98
C ASN A 106 14.99 -23.32 -3.33
N PRO A 107 14.80 -23.37 -1.99
CA PRO A 107 14.67 -22.22 -1.08
C PRO A 107 15.99 -21.54 -0.67
N GLY A 108 15.90 -20.32 -0.15
CA GLY A 108 17.03 -19.53 0.35
C GLY A 108 16.61 -18.12 0.81
N PRO A 109 17.58 -17.23 1.11
CA PRO A 109 17.29 -15.82 1.33
C PRO A 109 16.55 -15.23 0.13
N GLY A 110 15.41 -14.60 0.37
CA GLY A 110 14.55 -14.03 -0.67
C GLY A 110 14.27 -12.55 -0.44
N GLY A 111 13.96 -11.86 -1.53
CA GLY A 111 13.63 -10.45 -1.54
C GLY A 111 12.57 -10.14 -2.56
N TYR A 112 11.77 -9.11 -2.31
CA TYR A 112 10.80 -8.59 -3.24
C TYR A 112 11.08 -7.11 -3.52
N GLY A 113 10.72 -6.67 -4.72
CA GLY A 113 10.86 -5.29 -5.18
C GLY A 113 9.57 -4.82 -5.82
N ILE A 114 9.20 -3.56 -5.55
CA ILE A 114 7.97 -2.94 -6.02
C ILE A 114 8.29 -1.53 -6.50
N VAL A 115 7.74 -1.16 -7.65
CA VAL A 115 7.62 0.24 -8.06
C VAL A 115 6.15 0.59 -8.16
N LEU A 116 5.74 1.62 -7.43
CA LEU A 116 4.38 2.15 -7.43
C LEU A 116 4.37 3.51 -8.10
N ILE A 117 3.49 3.69 -9.09
CA ILE A 117 3.30 4.96 -9.80
C ILE A 117 1.82 5.38 -9.71
N ARG A 118 1.58 6.60 -9.21
CA ARG A 118 0.26 7.21 -9.08
C ARG A 118 0.33 8.69 -9.46
N GLY A 119 -0.27 9.06 -10.59
CA GLY A 119 -0.06 10.39 -11.20
C GLY A 119 1.44 10.67 -11.43
N ASP A 120 1.93 11.80 -10.93
CA ASP A 120 3.36 12.18 -11.03
C ASP A 120 4.23 11.58 -9.91
N HIS A 121 3.64 10.83 -8.98
CA HIS A 121 4.39 10.25 -7.87
C HIS A 121 4.86 8.83 -8.20
N ARG A 122 6.16 8.60 -7.99
CA ARG A 122 6.81 7.29 -8.14
C ARG A 122 7.54 6.91 -6.85
N GLU A 123 7.28 5.71 -6.39
CA GLU A 123 7.78 5.18 -5.12
C GLU A 123 8.39 3.79 -5.32
N GLU A 124 9.46 3.48 -4.60
CA GLU A 124 10.14 2.19 -4.62
C GLU A 124 10.05 1.54 -3.24
N LEU A 125 9.62 0.28 -3.18
CA LEU A 125 9.52 -0.50 -1.95
C LEU A 125 10.27 -1.81 -2.12
N SER A 126 10.86 -2.31 -1.04
CA SER A 126 11.51 -3.62 -1.03
C SER A 126 11.55 -4.20 0.38
N GLY A 127 11.68 -5.51 0.46
CA GLY A 127 11.83 -6.23 1.72
C GLY A 127 12.35 -7.65 1.46
N GLY A 128 12.79 -8.34 2.50
CA GLY A 128 13.37 -9.67 2.35
C GLY A 128 13.25 -10.58 3.56
N PHE A 129 13.41 -11.86 3.29
CA PHE A 129 13.21 -12.97 4.23
C PHE A 129 14.41 -13.91 4.23
N GLN A 130 14.74 -14.47 5.40
CA GLN A 130 15.91 -15.33 5.61
C GLN A 130 15.82 -16.63 4.83
N PHE A 131 14.64 -17.23 4.74
CA PHE A 131 14.43 -18.54 4.14
C PHE A 131 13.04 -18.64 3.52
N THR A 132 12.97 -18.56 2.20
CA THR A 132 11.72 -18.54 1.42
C THR A 132 11.97 -19.12 0.02
N THR A 133 11.06 -18.90 -0.92
CA THR A 133 11.17 -19.33 -2.32
C THR A 133 10.91 -18.18 -3.28
N ASN A 134 11.34 -18.32 -4.54
CA ASN A 134 11.09 -17.29 -5.56
C ASN A 134 9.60 -16.96 -5.71
N ASN A 135 8.76 -17.99 -5.84
CA ASN A 135 7.32 -17.82 -6.02
C ASN A 135 6.67 -17.07 -4.84
N ARG A 136 7.13 -17.32 -3.62
CA ARG A 136 6.61 -16.60 -2.44
C ARG A 136 7.00 -15.13 -2.47
N MET A 137 8.20 -14.79 -2.94
CA MET A 137 8.62 -13.40 -3.10
C MET A 137 7.89 -12.67 -4.23
N GLU A 138 7.63 -13.34 -5.36
CA GLU A 138 6.80 -12.80 -6.44
C GLU A 138 5.38 -12.48 -5.94
N MET A 139 4.78 -13.37 -5.14
CA MET A 139 3.47 -13.15 -4.52
C MET A 139 3.51 -12.05 -3.46
N MET A 140 4.54 -12.03 -2.61
CA MET A 140 4.70 -11.02 -1.57
C MET A 140 4.84 -9.61 -2.15
N ALA A 141 5.56 -9.46 -3.27
CA ALA A 141 5.66 -8.20 -3.99
C ALA A 141 4.28 -7.65 -4.39
N ALA A 142 3.42 -8.51 -4.93
CA ALA A 142 2.05 -8.14 -5.30
C ALA A 142 1.18 -7.81 -4.08
N ILE A 143 1.29 -8.58 -3.00
CA ILE A 143 0.56 -8.35 -1.74
C ILE A 143 0.93 -7.00 -1.14
N VAL A 144 2.22 -6.78 -0.87
CA VAL A 144 2.70 -5.54 -0.24
C VAL A 144 2.40 -4.33 -1.13
N GLY A 145 2.51 -4.47 -2.46
CA GLY A 145 2.19 -3.39 -3.40
C GLY A 145 0.71 -2.99 -3.43
N LEU A 146 -0.20 -3.93 -3.17
CA LEU A 146 -1.63 -3.63 -3.02
C LEU A 146 -1.96 -3.14 -1.61
N GLU A 147 -1.34 -3.71 -0.57
CA GLU A 147 -1.61 -3.39 0.84
C GLU A 147 -1.26 -1.95 1.23
N VAL A 148 -0.24 -1.36 0.59
CA VAL A 148 0.13 0.06 0.75
C VAL A 148 -0.94 1.04 0.25
N LEU A 149 -1.91 0.59 -0.54
CA LEU A 149 -2.94 1.47 -1.09
C LEU A 149 -4.04 1.76 -0.05
N GLU A 150 -4.00 2.95 0.55
CA GLU A 150 -4.97 3.40 1.57
C GLU A 150 -6.42 3.48 1.07
N LYS A 151 -6.63 3.60 -0.24
CA LYS A 151 -7.95 3.79 -0.86
C LYS A 151 -8.17 2.77 -1.96
N LYS A 152 -9.45 2.40 -2.14
CA LYS A 152 -9.89 1.65 -3.32
C LYS A 152 -9.39 2.34 -4.58
N SER A 153 -8.70 1.57 -5.41
CA SER A 153 -7.94 2.08 -6.56
C SER A 153 -8.14 1.17 -7.75
N LYS A 154 -7.95 1.71 -8.95
CA LYS A 154 -7.88 0.94 -10.19
C LYS A 154 -6.40 0.66 -10.49
N VAL A 155 -6.00 -0.59 -10.33
CA VAL A 155 -4.60 -1.00 -10.33
C VAL A 155 -4.29 -1.79 -11.59
N THR A 156 -3.25 -1.40 -12.32
CA THR A 156 -2.61 -2.29 -13.30
C THR A 156 -1.32 -2.81 -12.70
N LEU A 157 -1.28 -4.11 -12.40
CA LEU A 157 -0.14 -4.78 -11.79
C LEU A 157 0.65 -5.53 -12.86
N TYR A 158 1.89 -5.12 -13.08
CA TYR A 158 2.84 -5.72 -14.00
C TYR A 158 3.79 -6.65 -13.23
N SER A 159 3.88 -7.90 -13.68
CA SER A 159 4.79 -8.89 -13.12
C SER A 159 5.28 -9.82 -14.23
N ASP A 160 6.51 -10.29 -14.13
CA ASP A 160 7.04 -11.35 -14.99
C ASP A 160 6.77 -12.76 -14.46
N SER A 161 6.22 -12.88 -13.25
CA SER A 161 5.68 -14.12 -12.72
C SER A 161 4.46 -14.55 -13.51
N LYS A 162 4.70 -15.40 -14.52
CA LYS A 162 3.62 -16.03 -15.27
C LYS A 162 2.69 -16.84 -14.37
N TYR A 163 3.24 -17.45 -13.30
CA TYR A 163 2.45 -18.20 -12.34
C TYR A 163 1.43 -17.31 -11.64
N VAL A 164 1.86 -16.18 -11.08
CA VAL A 164 0.97 -15.25 -10.38
C VAL A 164 -0.09 -14.68 -11.32
N VAL A 165 0.34 -14.17 -12.47
CA VAL A 165 -0.57 -13.56 -13.45
C VAL A 165 -1.59 -14.56 -13.98
N ASP A 166 -1.15 -15.74 -14.43
CA ASP A 166 -2.07 -16.76 -14.95
C ASP A 166 -3.03 -17.25 -13.85
N ALA A 167 -2.59 -17.38 -12.60
CA ALA A 167 -3.44 -17.87 -11.52
C ALA A 167 -4.59 -16.92 -11.15
N ILE A 168 -4.37 -15.60 -11.25
CA ILE A 168 -5.42 -14.59 -11.09
C ILE A 168 -6.27 -14.51 -12.37
N GLU A 169 -5.67 -14.18 -13.52
CA GLU A 169 -6.42 -13.88 -14.75
C GLU A 169 -7.22 -15.08 -15.28
N LYS A 170 -6.76 -16.32 -15.02
CA LYS A 170 -7.49 -17.54 -15.43
C LYS A 170 -8.38 -18.11 -14.31
N GLY A 171 -8.49 -17.42 -13.18
CA GLY A 171 -9.31 -17.79 -12.02
C GLY A 171 -8.88 -19.10 -11.35
N TRP A 172 -7.58 -19.42 -11.33
CA TRP A 172 -7.09 -20.64 -10.67
C TRP A 172 -7.13 -20.48 -9.16
N ALA A 173 -6.66 -19.35 -8.64
CA ALA A 173 -6.60 -19.07 -7.21
C ALA A 173 -8.00 -19.11 -6.58
N GLU A 174 -9.00 -18.49 -7.20
CA GLU A 174 -10.40 -18.53 -6.75
C GLU A 174 -10.97 -19.96 -6.76
N ARG A 175 -10.66 -20.77 -7.79
CA ARG A 175 -11.06 -22.17 -7.85
C ARG A 175 -10.40 -23.02 -6.77
N TRP A 176 -9.14 -22.73 -6.43
CA TRP A 176 -8.47 -23.40 -5.33
C TRP A 176 -9.10 -23.01 -3.99
N GLN A 177 -9.33 -21.72 -3.74
CA GLN A 177 -9.98 -21.23 -2.52
C GLN A 177 -11.34 -21.89 -2.29
N THR A 178 -12.21 -21.89 -3.31
CA THR A 178 -13.55 -22.51 -3.23
C THR A 178 -13.52 -24.03 -3.07
N ASN A 179 -12.40 -24.69 -3.42
CA ASN A 179 -12.20 -26.13 -3.28
C ASN A 179 -11.32 -26.50 -2.06
N GLY A 180 -11.26 -25.65 -1.04
CA GLY A 180 -10.47 -25.88 0.17
C GLY A 180 -8.97 -25.97 -0.11
N TRP A 181 -8.48 -25.08 -0.95
CA TRP A 181 -7.09 -24.99 -1.42
C TRP A 181 -6.56 -26.25 -2.12
N LYS A 182 -7.43 -27.05 -2.72
CA LYS A 182 -7.03 -28.21 -3.53
C LYS A 182 -6.81 -27.81 -4.99
N ARG A 183 -5.59 -28.03 -5.48
CA ARG A 183 -5.25 -27.85 -6.90
C ARG A 183 -5.91 -28.91 -7.77
N ASN A 184 -5.95 -30.15 -7.28
CA ASN A 184 -6.66 -31.27 -7.87
C ASN A 184 -7.03 -32.30 -6.78
N LYS A 185 -7.49 -33.50 -7.17
CA LYS A 185 -7.91 -34.55 -6.21
C LYS A 185 -6.78 -35.06 -5.30
N LYS A 186 -5.52 -34.89 -5.67
CA LYS A 186 -4.35 -35.45 -4.98
C LYS A 186 -3.45 -34.38 -4.36
N GLU A 187 -3.48 -33.16 -4.88
CA GLU A 187 -2.52 -32.12 -4.55
C GLU A 187 -3.20 -30.85 -4.06
N LEU A 188 -2.64 -30.26 -3.01
CA LEU A 188 -2.98 -28.92 -2.55
C LEU A 188 -2.36 -27.87 -3.46
N ALA A 189 -2.98 -26.69 -3.50
CA ALA A 189 -2.37 -25.49 -4.04
C ALA A 189 -1.17 -25.11 -3.17
N MET A 190 -0.12 -24.60 -3.80
CA MET A 190 1.05 -24.09 -3.09
C MET A 190 0.77 -22.68 -2.59
N ASN A 191 1.35 -22.31 -1.45
CA ASN A 191 1.24 -20.98 -0.83
C ASN A 191 -0.21 -20.48 -0.63
N PRO A 192 -1.14 -21.31 -0.12
CA PRO A 192 -2.52 -20.89 0.12
C PRO A 192 -2.64 -19.69 1.07
N ASP A 193 -1.71 -19.56 2.02
CA ASP A 193 -1.58 -18.41 2.93
C ASP A 193 -1.42 -17.07 2.20
N LEU A 194 -0.57 -17.06 1.15
CA LEU A 194 -0.35 -15.85 0.35
C LEU A 194 -1.47 -15.64 -0.67
N TRP A 195 -2.04 -16.72 -1.21
CA TRP A 195 -3.17 -16.62 -2.13
C TRP A 195 -4.41 -16.03 -1.46
N GLU A 196 -4.69 -16.41 -0.22
CA GLU A 196 -5.81 -15.86 0.53
C GLU A 196 -5.67 -14.34 0.72
N GLN A 197 -4.48 -13.89 1.13
CA GLN A 197 -4.18 -12.47 1.30
C GLN A 197 -4.29 -11.71 -0.02
N LEU A 198 -3.71 -12.24 -1.09
CA LEU A 198 -3.75 -11.59 -2.40
C LEU A 198 -5.17 -11.49 -2.95
N LEU A 199 -5.99 -12.54 -2.83
CA LEU A 199 -7.39 -12.52 -3.26
C LEU A 199 -8.22 -11.51 -2.45
N LYS A 200 -7.97 -11.39 -1.14
CA LYS A 200 -8.61 -10.37 -0.29
C LYS A 200 -8.30 -8.98 -0.81
N LEU A 201 -7.03 -8.65 -1.07
CA LEU A 201 -6.62 -7.35 -1.60
C LEU A 201 -7.20 -7.11 -3.01
N CYS A 202 -7.21 -8.12 -3.87
CA CYS A 202 -7.84 -8.04 -5.19
C CYS A 202 -9.35 -7.76 -5.13
N SER A 203 -10.04 -8.12 -4.03
CA SER A 203 -11.45 -7.77 -3.83
C SER A 203 -11.66 -6.33 -3.34
N GLN A 204 -10.65 -5.74 -2.69
CA GLN A 204 -10.68 -4.36 -2.19
C GLN A 204 -10.41 -3.35 -3.31
N HIS A 205 -9.54 -3.69 -4.26
CA HIS A 205 -9.18 -2.86 -5.42
C HIS A 205 -9.79 -3.38 -6.74
N GLN A 206 -9.74 -2.58 -7.81
CA GLN A 206 -10.00 -3.08 -9.17
C GLN A 206 -8.65 -3.40 -9.82
N VAL A 207 -8.19 -4.64 -9.67
CA VAL A 207 -6.85 -5.05 -10.12
C VAL A 207 -6.91 -5.77 -11.46
N LYS A 208 -6.05 -5.37 -12.39
CA LYS A 208 -5.74 -6.10 -13.62
C LYS A 208 -4.29 -6.54 -13.60
N PHE A 209 -4.04 -7.83 -13.84
CA PHE A 209 -2.68 -8.34 -13.93
C PHE A 209 -2.21 -8.33 -15.38
N VAL A 210 -0.98 -7.87 -15.60
CA VAL A 210 -0.34 -7.83 -16.92
C VAL A 210 0.98 -8.56 -16.82
N TRP A 211 1.06 -9.69 -17.53
CA TRP A 211 2.32 -10.41 -17.65
C TRP A 211 3.27 -9.63 -18.55
N VAL A 212 4.47 -9.35 -18.04
CA VAL A 212 5.58 -8.81 -18.82
C VAL A 212 6.68 -9.85 -18.95
N LYS A 213 7.48 -9.75 -20.00
CA LYS A 213 8.64 -10.62 -20.13
C LYS A 213 9.76 -10.07 -19.24
N GLY A 214 10.27 -10.89 -18.33
CA GLY A 214 11.44 -10.54 -17.51
C GLY A 214 12.66 -10.19 -18.36
N HIS A 215 13.47 -9.25 -17.87
CA HIS A 215 14.71 -8.74 -18.51
C HIS A 215 14.55 -8.33 -19.99
N ALA A 216 13.40 -7.77 -20.36
CA ALA A 216 13.09 -7.38 -21.74
C ALA A 216 13.15 -5.87 -22.00
N GLY A 217 13.89 -5.09 -21.19
CA GLY A 217 13.98 -3.63 -21.36
C GLY A 217 12.85 -2.85 -20.70
N ASN A 218 12.02 -3.49 -19.85
CA ASN A 218 11.03 -2.78 -19.06
C ASN A 218 11.71 -2.15 -17.84
N ARG A 219 11.97 -0.85 -17.93
CA ARG A 219 12.67 -0.06 -16.91
C ARG A 219 12.16 -0.30 -15.48
N GLU A 220 10.85 -0.35 -15.29
CA GLU A 220 10.29 -0.47 -13.94
C GLU A 220 10.33 -1.91 -13.42
N ASN A 221 10.19 -2.91 -14.29
CA ASN A 221 10.40 -4.32 -13.90
C ASN A 221 11.87 -4.60 -13.58
N GLU A 222 12.81 -4.04 -14.35
CA GLU A 222 14.26 -4.13 -14.06
C GLU A 222 14.64 -3.40 -12.78
N CYS A 223 13.90 -2.34 -12.44
CA CYS A 223 14.03 -1.70 -11.13
C CYS A 223 13.57 -2.64 -10.01
N CYS A 224 12.45 -3.35 -10.18
CA CYS A 224 11.95 -4.32 -9.21
C CYS A 224 12.92 -5.50 -9.02
N ASP A 225 13.46 -6.07 -10.10
CA ASP A 225 14.50 -7.13 -10.05
C ASP A 225 15.69 -6.68 -9.20
N ARG A 226 16.23 -5.49 -9.48
CA ARG A 226 17.35 -4.93 -8.71
C ARG A 226 17.00 -4.75 -7.23
N LEU A 227 15.81 -4.24 -6.92
CA LEU A 227 15.34 -4.05 -5.55
C LEU A 227 15.21 -5.39 -4.82
N ALA A 228 14.63 -6.40 -5.47
CA ALA A 228 14.47 -7.75 -4.94
C ALA A 228 15.84 -8.41 -4.66
N VAL A 229 16.78 -8.32 -5.61
CA VAL A 229 18.15 -8.83 -5.48
C VAL A 229 18.91 -8.12 -4.35
N GLN A 230 18.77 -6.80 -4.22
CA GLN A 230 19.39 -6.07 -3.11
C GLN A 230 18.79 -6.49 -1.77
N ALA A 231 17.47 -6.69 -1.70
CA ALA A 231 16.78 -7.07 -0.48
C ALA A 231 17.19 -8.46 0.02
N CYS A 232 17.35 -9.46 -0.85
CA CYS A 232 17.80 -10.80 -0.42
C CYS A 232 19.25 -10.84 0.11
N GLN A 233 20.04 -9.80 -0.13
CA GLN A 233 21.42 -9.67 0.36
C GLN A 233 21.54 -8.90 1.68
N GLN A 234 20.44 -8.34 2.20
CA GLN A 234 20.48 -7.57 3.44
C GLN A 234 20.78 -8.47 4.66
N GLN A 235 21.34 -7.85 5.70
CA GLN A 235 21.54 -8.51 6.99
C GLN A 235 20.26 -8.39 7.83
N ASN A 236 20.04 -9.35 8.75
CA ASN A 236 18.88 -9.38 9.65
C ASN A 236 17.51 -9.44 8.94
N LEU A 237 17.43 -10.24 7.87
CA LEU A 237 16.17 -10.51 7.17
C LEU A 237 15.10 -11.08 8.13
N LEU A 238 13.83 -10.92 7.78
CA LEU A 238 12.72 -11.45 8.58
C LEU A 238 12.54 -12.97 8.34
N GLN A 239 11.85 -13.66 9.25
CA GLN A 239 11.44 -15.05 9.00
C GLN A 239 10.18 -15.09 8.14
N ASP A 240 10.14 -16.02 7.18
CA ASP A 240 8.93 -16.29 6.41
C ASP A 240 8.16 -17.40 7.14
N LEU A 241 7.38 -17.02 8.14
CA LEU A 241 6.65 -17.97 8.99
C LEU A 241 5.70 -18.86 8.19
N GLY A 242 5.10 -18.33 7.12
CA GLY A 242 4.25 -19.12 6.23
C GLY A 242 5.06 -20.20 5.52
N TYR A 243 6.31 -19.93 5.11
CA TYR A 243 7.17 -20.97 4.53
C TYR A 243 7.72 -21.95 5.57
N GLU A 244 8.25 -21.43 6.68
CA GLU A 244 8.96 -22.20 7.69
C GLU A 244 8.02 -23.01 8.60
N ASN A 245 6.74 -22.63 8.70
CA ASN A 245 5.72 -23.37 9.43
C ASN A 245 4.58 -23.81 8.49
N PRO A 246 4.67 -25.01 7.89
CA PRO A 246 3.64 -25.53 6.97
C PRO A 246 2.23 -25.67 7.59
N GLU A 247 2.11 -25.74 8.91
CA GLU A 247 0.81 -25.75 9.58
C GLU A 247 0.11 -24.39 9.47
N MET A 248 0.86 -23.28 9.39
CA MET A 248 0.31 -21.94 9.14
C MET A 248 -0.12 -21.72 7.68
N GLN A 249 0.39 -22.51 6.74
CA GLN A 249 -0.16 -22.53 5.37
C GLN A 249 -1.55 -23.18 5.35
N GLN A 250 -1.83 -24.09 6.28
CA GLN A 250 -3.13 -24.72 6.40
C GLN A 250 -4.04 -23.80 7.21
N ILE A 251 -4.57 -22.77 6.56
CA ILE A 251 -5.65 -21.93 7.09
C ILE A 251 -6.70 -22.86 7.71
N SER A 252 -6.95 -22.70 9.01
CA SER A 252 -7.73 -23.60 9.86
C SER A 252 -8.99 -24.10 9.14
N LEU A 253 -8.99 -25.39 8.80
CA LEU A 253 -10.12 -26.10 8.18
C LEU A 253 -11.22 -26.46 9.20
N PHE A 254 -11.40 -25.65 10.24
CA PHE A 254 -12.37 -25.89 11.32
C PHE A 254 -13.30 -24.69 11.50
#